data_AF-A0A956LEZ0-F1
#
_entry.id   AF-A0A956LEZ0-F1
#
_cell.length_a   1.000
_cell.length_b   1.000
_cell.length_c   1.000
_cell.angle_alpha   90.00
_cell.angle_beta   90.00
_cell.angle_gamma   90.00
#
_symmetry.space_group_name_H-M   'P 1'
#
loop_
_entity.id
_entity.type
_entity.pdbx_description
1 polymer ?
#
loop_
_entity_poly.entity_id
_entity_poly.type
_entity_poly.pdbx_seq_one_letter_code
_entity_poly.pdbx_strand_id
1 'polypeptide(L)'
;MSHGPTAETIDRGQIFLKKGSLWSRLPMIGAVLAVVGLLAAFFIYSQNSAAAHHAHEAYENAWAKVQQVAPPAAKQHFEHLVAHEQEVHEGLEQKIQASAQARAAWEAAVANKGVDSSSSEAAFVEASAAVVTAREELAHAMHEAEHGRMELAEAVGGEAGEGYIAAQKQLHLSEASKNQFWFSYLTAFMTFLALGLGGLFFTIIQHLVRAGWSIVVRRLAENMMISLPFMGLLAIPFIFLPDAQHALFHWTHPEAVISDVMLSSKVGYLNLGFFQTRLIFYFLIWAGLAYFFYSQSTSQDNASGDAITAKAVRMRWWAPIALLLFAITLTFCAFDLLMSLDPHWFSTMFGVYYFAGVSLTTHAFLALIVILLHKSNYLNGVVTRQHYHDLGKYMFGFTVFWTYIGFSQYFLIWYSNIPEETGWFLYRQQDSFIYVCYLLVIGRFLIPFFYLMNGQTKRYAKTMLPIAIWIVCFQVVDMFFLVQPVMAHNFAHETGSHHMELVIGAVDYLTLLGIGGFFLMVFGWALNRAALVPTKDPRLTESLQFVNIG
;
A
#
# COMPACT_ATOMS: atom_id res chain seq x y z
N MET A 1 -8.91 -36.39 37.94
CA MET A 1 -8.89 -35.44 36.80
C MET A 1 -9.44 -34.13 37.31
N SER A 2 -8.61 -33.13 37.60
CA SER A 2 -9.12 -31.81 38.01
C SER A 2 -9.83 -31.19 36.81
N HIS A 3 -11.11 -30.87 36.95
CA HIS A 3 -11.85 -30.18 35.90
C HIS A 3 -11.15 -28.84 35.62
N GLY A 4 -10.49 -28.72 34.47
CA GLY A 4 -9.87 -27.48 34.02
C GLY A 4 -10.92 -26.39 33.83
N PRO A 5 -10.51 -25.11 33.71
CA PRO A 5 -11.44 -24.00 33.58
C PRO A 5 -12.44 -24.23 32.44
N THR A 6 -13.72 -24.11 32.74
CA THR A 6 -14.83 -24.13 31.78
C THR A 6 -15.30 -22.70 31.49
N ALA A 7 -16.12 -22.51 30.45
CA ALA A 7 -16.67 -21.20 30.10
C ALA A 7 -17.37 -20.47 31.28
N GLU A 8 -17.97 -21.22 32.20
CA GLU A 8 -18.66 -20.70 33.40
C GLU A 8 -17.71 -20.21 34.50
N THR A 9 -16.42 -20.61 34.44
CA THR A 9 -15.40 -20.27 35.45
C THR A 9 -14.58 -19.02 35.10
N ILE A 10 -14.81 -18.40 33.93
CA ILE A 10 -14.08 -17.20 33.51
C ILE A 10 -14.58 -16.00 34.31
N ASP A 11 -13.72 -15.42 35.14
CA ASP A 11 -14.00 -14.16 35.82
C ASP A 11 -14.24 -13.03 34.80
N ARG A 12 -15.43 -12.42 34.86
CA ARG A 12 -15.80 -11.28 34.00
C ARG A 12 -14.82 -10.11 34.12
N GLY A 13 -14.20 -9.93 35.29
CA GLY A 13 -13.17 -8.91 35.52
C GLY A 13 -11.89 -9.12 34.69
N GLN A 14 -11.68 -10.31 34.14
CA GLN A 14 -10.52 -10.66 33.30
C GLN A 14 -10.79 -10.49 31.80
N ILE A 15 -12.05 -10.44 31.38
CA ILE A 15 -12.44 -10.41 29.97
C ILE A 15 -13.19 -9.14 29.56
N PHE A 16 -13.57 -8.28 30.49
CA PHE A 16 -14.11 -6.95 30.21
C PHE A 16 -13.15 -5.88 30.69
N LEU A 17 -12.91 -4.87 29.84
CA LEU A 17 -12.06 -3.75 30.21
C LEU A 17 -12.70 -2.93 31.33
N LYS A 18 -11.92 -2.65 32.38
CA LYS A 18 -12.36 -1.80 33.50
C LYS A 18 -12.47 -0.35 33.03
N LYS A 19 -13.59 0.30 33.36
CA LYS A 19 -13.81 1.73 33.11
C LYS A 19 -12.70 2.56 33.77
N GLY A 20 -12.06 3.43 33.01
CA GLY A 20 -10.96 4.28 33.48
C GLY A 20 -9.58 3.65 33.39
N SER A 21 -9.46 2.37 33.03
CA SER A 21 -8.17 1.75 32.70
C SER A 21 -7.54 2.36 31.45
N LEU A 22 -6.21 2.22 31.29
CA LEU A 22 -5.49 2.68 30.10
C LEU A 22 -6.11 2.15 28.80
N TRP A 23 -6.48 0.87 28.78
CA TRP A 23 -7.14 0.21 27.65
C TRP A 23 -8.50 0.81 27.30
N SER A 24 -9.27 1.20 28.32
CA SER A 24 -10.56 1.88 28.08
C SER A 24 -10.41 3.30 27.52
N ARG A 25 -9.23 3.92 27.69
CA ARG A 25 -8.88 5.25 27.16
C ARG A 25 -8.17 5.19 25.82
N LEU A 26 -7.83 3.99 25.32
CA LEU A 26 -7.17 3.82 24.03
C LEU A 26 -7.87 4.53 22.85
N PRO A 27 -9.23 4.55 22.75
CA PRO A 27 -9.91 5.33 21.72
C PRO A 27 -9.55 6.82 21.75
N MET A 28 -9.54 7.41 22.95
CA MET A 28 -9.25 8.83 23.14
C MET A 28 -7.78 9.15 22.87
N ILE A 29 -6.86 8.30 23.34
CA ILE A 29 -5.43 8.45 23.07
C ILE A 29 -5.18 8.36 21.57
N GLY A 30 -5.74 7.35 20.91
CA GLY A 30 -5.66 7.18 19.46
C GLY A 30 -6.21 8.39 18.71
N ALA A 31 -7.35 8.93 19.13
CA ALA A 31 -7.95 10.12 18.51
C ALA A 31 -7.04 11.35 18.62
N VAL A 32 -6.42 11.59 19.78
CA VAL A 32 -5.46 12.68 19.97
C VAL A 32 -4.25 12.50 19.05
N LEU A 33 -3.66 11.30 19.01
CA LEU A 33 -2.53 11.00 18.13
C LEU A 33 -2.90 11.17 16.64
N ALA A 34 -4.10 10.74 16.26
CA ALA A 34 -4.61 10.88 14.90
C ALA A 34 -4.72 12.34 14.49
N VAL A 35 -5.37 13.16 15.32
CA VAL A 35 -5.58 14.59 15.06
C VAL A 35 -4.25 15.33 15.03
N VAL A 36 -3.39 15.13 16.04
CA VAL A 36 -2.09 15.80 16.10
C VAL A 36 -1.20 15.41 14.92
N GLY A 37 -1.09 14.11 14.63
CA GLY A 37 -0.26 13.61 13.54
C GLY A 37 -0.75 14.05 12.16
N LEU A 38 -2.03 13.86 11.85
CA LEU A 38 -2.58 14.20 10.53
C LEU A 38 -2.68 15.71 10.31
N LEU A 39 -3.09 16.50 11.30
CA LEU A 39 -3.15 17.97 11.14
C LEU A 39 -1.76 18.58 11.02
N ALA A 40 -0.78 18.12 11.80
CA ALA A 40 0.59 18.62 11.68
C ALA A 40 1.21 18.24 10.34
N ALA A 41 1.00 17.00 9.86
CA ALA A 41 1.46 16.58 8.54
C ALA A 41 0.78 17.38 7.42
N PHE A 42 -0.54 17.59 7.51
CA PHE A 42 -1.30 18.38 6.55
C PHE A 42 -0.89 19.87 6.55
N PHE A 43 -0.57 20.42 7.72
CA PHE A 43 -0.06 21.78 7.82
C PHE A 43 1.28 21.94 7.08
N ILE A 44 2.22 21.00 7.27
CA ILE A 44 3.49 20.99 6.51
C ILE A 44 3.22 20.84 5.02
N TYR A 45 2.33 19.92 4.63
CA TYR A 45 1.91 19.78 3.23
C TYR A 45 1.35 21.09 2.66
N SER A 46 0.50 21.80 3.39
CA SER A 46 -0.06 23.07 2.92
C SER A 46 1.00 24.15 2.72
N GLN A 47 2.02 24.21 3.59
CA GLN A 47 3.16 25.10 3.43
C GLN A 47 4.00 24.74 2.21
N ASN A 48 4.31 23.45 2.04
CA ASN A 48 5.08 22.95 0.89
C ASN A 48 4.31 23.16 -0.43
N SER A 49 2.99 23.00 -0.42
CA SER A 49 2.14 23.27 -1.58
C SER A 49 2.15 24.74 -1.96
N ALA A 50 2.04 25.64 -0.99
CA ALA A 50 2.15 27.08 -1.25
C ALA A 50 3.55 27.45 -1.79
N ALA A 51 4.60 26.87 -1.23
CA ALA A 51 5.97 27.06 -1.72
C ALA A 51 6.16 26.56 -3.16
N ALA A 52 5.57 25.41 -3.50
CA ALA A 52 5.59 24.86 -4.86
C ALA A 52 4.87 25.77 -5.86
N HIS A 53 3.70 26.32 -5.49
CA HIS A 53 3.00 27.30 -6.34
C HIS A 53 3.85 28.56 -6.57
N HIS A 54 4.45 29.12 -5.52
CA HIS A 54 5.34 30.28 -5.67
C HIS A 54 6.59 29.97 -6.49
N ALA A 55 7.15 28.77 -6.36
CA ALA A 55 8.29 28.33 -7.16
C ALA A 55 7.90 28.17 -8.64
N HIS A 56 6.69 27.69 -8.93
CA HIS A 56 6.17 27.58 -10.29
C HIS A 56 5.96 28.96 -10.92
N GLU A 57 5.37 29.91 -10.20
CA GLU A 57 5.27 31.31 -10.66
C GLU A 57 6.65 31.93 -10.90
N ALA A 58 7.62 31.68 -10.02
CA ALA A 58 8.99 32.16 -10.21
C ALA A 58 9.67 31.54 -11.43
N TYR A 59 9.44 30.25 -11.67
CA TYR A 59 9.92 29.52 -12.86
C TYR A 59 9.35 30.12 -14.15
N GLU A 60 8.03 30.31 -14.24
CA GLU A 60 7.37 30.90 -15.42
C GLU A 60 7.83 32.35 -15.67
N ASN A 61 7.97 33.15 -14.60
CA ASN A 61 8.49 34.51 -14.72
C ASN A 61 9.96 34.55 -15.17
N ALA A 62 10.79 33.62 -14.70
CA ALA A 62 12.18 33.50 -15.13
C ALA A 62 12.26 33.06 -16.61
N TRP A 63 11.41 32.11 -17.01
CA TRP A 63 11.29 31.68 -18.40
C TRP A 63 10.90 32.82 -19.34
N ALA A 64 9.91 33.64 -18.96
CA ALA A 64 9.52 34.83 -19.72
C ALA A 64 10.68 35.82 -19.91
N LYS A 65 11.56 35.99 -18.91
CA LYS A 65 12.76 36.83 -19.03
C LYS A 65 13.78 36.24 -20.00
N VAL A 66 14.01 34.92 -19.95
CA VAL A 66 14.88 34.22 -20.92
C VAL A 66 14.39 34.48 -22.34
N GLN A 67 13.09 34.33 -22.59
CA GLN A 67 12.49 34.58 -23.92
C GLN A 67 12.61 36.03 -24.41
N GLN A 68 12.67 37.01 -23.50
CA GLN A 68 12.84 38.43 -23.83
C GLN A 68 14.29 38.79 -24.20
N VAL A 69 15.27 38.15 -23.55
CA VAL A 69 16.71 38.45 -23.71
C VAL A 69 17.38 37.50 -24.72
N ALA A 70 16.71 36.40 -25.09
CA ALA A 70 17.19 35.39 -26.02
C ALA A 70 17.73 35.97 -27.33
N PRO A 71 18.95 35.56 -27.77
CA PRO A 71 19.45 35.89 -29.10
C PRO A 71 18.48 35.41 -30.19
N PRO A 72 18.25 36.19 -31.26
CA PRO A 72 17.28 35.83 -32.30
C PRO A 72 17.50 34.44 -32.91
N ALA A 73 18.75 34.06 -33.13
CA ALA A 73 19.10 32.74 -33.68
C ALA A 73 18.74 31.58 -32.74
N ALA A 74 19.00 31.72 -31.45
CA ALA A 74 18.67 30.70 -30.44
C ALA A 74 17.16 30.60 -30.22
N LYS A 75 16.47 31.75 -30.22
CA LYS A 75 15.01 31.80 -30.12
C LYS A 75 14.34 31.12 -31.32
N GLN A 76 14.81 31.39 -32.54
CA GLN A 76 14.28 30.76 -33.74
C GLN A 76 14.48 29.23 -33.74
N HIS A 77 15.61 28.76 -33.23
CA HIS A 77 15.85 27.32 -33.05
C HIS A 77 14.84 26.69 -32.08
N PHE A 78 14.62 27.30 -30.92
CA PHE A 78 13.64 26.83 -29.94
C PHE A 78 12.20 26.85 -30.50
N GLU A 79 11.81 27.92 -31.21
CA GLU A 79 10.49 28.00 -31.87
C GLU A 79 10.28 26.88 -32.90
N HIS A 80 11.34 26.46 -33.60
CA HIS A 80 11.28 25.32 -34.51
C HIS A 80 11.03 24.00 -33.77
N LEU A 81 11.67 23.78 -32.62
CA LEU A 81 11.44 22.58 -31.79
C LEU A 81 9.98 22.51 -31.30
N VAL A 82 9.44 23.63 -30.82
CA VAL A 82 8.03 23.71 -30.37
C VAL A 82 7.06 23.49 -31.54
N ALA A 83 7.35 24.06 -32.71
CA ALA A 83 6.53 23.85 -33.90
C ALA A 83 6.55 22.37 -34.36
N HIS A 84 7.71 21.72 -34.27
CA HIS A 84 7.86 20.30 -34.59
C HIS A 84 7.05 19.42 -33.63
N GLU A 85 7.12 19.68 -32.32
CA GLU A 85 6.31 18.99 -31.31
C GLU A 85 4.81 19.09 -31.62
N GLN A 86 4.32 20.30 -31.94
CA GLN A 86 2.91 20.51 -32.30
C GLN A 86 2.51 19.75 -33.56
N GLU A 87 3.33 19.77 -34.61
CA GLU A 87 3.09 19.04 -35.85
C GLU A 87 2.98 17.52 -35.61
N VAL A 88 3.89 16.96 -34.81
CA VAL A 88 3.88 15.54 -34.45
C VAL A 88 2.64 15.19 -33.60
N HIS A 89 2.24 16.08 -32.68
CA HIS A 89 1.04 15.90 -31.88
C HIS A 89 -0.23 15.84 -32.72
N GLU A 90 -0.41 16.79 -33.64
CA GLU A 90 -1.54 16.79 -34.59
C GLU A 90 -1.55 15.53 -35.47
N GLY A 91 -0.36 15.08 -35.91
CA GLY A 91 -0.20 13.83 -36.66
C GLY A 91 -0.61 12.59 -35.86
N LEU A 92 -0.30 12.55 -34.56
CA LEU A 92 -0.72 11.48 -33.65
C LEU A 92 -2.24 11.45 -33.48
N GLU A 93 -2.89 12.61 -33.28
CA GLU A 93 -4.35 12.68 -33.14
C GLU A 93 -5.05 12.09 -34.38
N GLN A 94 -4.57 12.41 -35.58
CA GLN A 94 -5.10 11.86 -36.83
C GLN A 94 -4.93 10.33 -36.90
N LYS A 95 -3.76 9.81 -36.53
CA LYS A 95 -3.49 8.35 -36.49
C LYS A 95 -4.37 7.64 -35.46
N ILE A 96 -4.63 8.25 -34.29
CA ILE A 96 -5.55 7.73 -33.27
C ILE A 96 -6.98 7.65 -33.81
N GLN A 97 -7.46 8.70 -34.47
CA GLN A 97 -8.79 8.70 -35.10
C GLN A 97 -8.91 7.62 -36.17
N ALA A 98 -7.89 7.45 -37.02
CA ALA A 98 -7.85 6.40 -38.02
C ALA A 98 -7.86 4.99 -37.40
N SER A 99 -7.09 4.75 -36.33
CA SER A 99 -7.10 3.49 -35.60
C SER A 99 -8.47 3.20 -34.96
N ALA A 100 -9.12 4.21 -34.38
CA ALA A 100 -10.47 4.07 -33.82
C ALA A 100 -11.51 3.70 -34.88
N GLN A 101 -11.42 4.30 -36.08
CA GLN A 101 -12.28 3.96 -37.21
C GLN A 101 -12.03 2.54 -37.72
N ALA A 102 -10.76 2.14 -37.87
CA ALA A 102 -10.38 0.78 -38.27
C ALA A 102 -10.86 -0.27 -37.27
N ARG A 103 -10.76 0.03 -35.96
CA ARG A 103 -11.30 -0.81 -34.89
C ARG A 103 -12.81 -0.99 -35.01
N ALA A 104 -13.56 0.09 -35.20
CA ALA A 104 -15.01 0.04 -35.35
C ALA A 104 -15.43 -0.79 -36.57
N ALA A 105 -14.69 -0.68 -37.68
CA ALA A 105 -14.91 -1.48 -38.89
C ALA A 105 -14.65 -2.98 -38.64
N TRP A 106 -13.57 -3.32 -37.95
CA TRP A 106 -13.25 -4.69 -37.56
C TRP A 106 -14.29 -5.28 -36.60
N GLU A 107 -14.68 -4.55 -35.56
CA GLU A 107 -15.73 -4.98 -34.61
C GLU A 107 -17.06 -5.24 -35.33
N ALA A 108 -17.42 -4.39 -36.30
CA ALA A 108 -18.60 -4.59 -37.14
C ALA A 108 -18.50 -5.83 -38.04
N ALA A 109 -17.32 -6.11 -38.61
CA ALA A 109 -17.08 -7.31 -39.43
C ALA A 109 -17.16 -8.60 -38.59
N VAL A 110 -16.56 -8.60 -37.40
CA VAL A 110 -16.59 -9.74 -36.45
C VAL A 110 -18.02 -10.04 -35.97
N ALA A 111 -18.83 -9.01 -35.74
CA ALA A 111 -20.23 -9.18 -35.33
C ALA A 111 -21.10 -9.86 -36.41
N ASN A 112 -20.73 -9.73 -37.69
CA ASN A 112 -21.49 -10.25 -38.81
C ASN A 112 -21.03 -11.67 -39.19
N LYS A 113 -21.70 -12.68 -38.62
CA LYS A 113 -21.40 -14.10 -38.89
C LYS A 113 -21.51 -14.41 -40.40
N GLY A 114 -20.37 -14.51 -41.07
CA GLY A 114 -20.25 -14.82 -42.50
C GLY A 114 -19.34 -13.88 -43.30
N VAL A 115 -18.85 -12.79 -42.69
CA VAL A 115 -17.86 -11.88 -43.29
C VAL A 115 -16.45 -12.30 -42.85
N ASP A 116 -15.52 -12.39 -43.79
CA ASP A 116 -14.09 -12.59 -43.49
C ASP A 116 -13.52 -11.32 -42.85
N SER A 117 -13.17 -11.41 -41.57
CA SER A 117 -12.66 -10.29 -40.78
C SER A 117 -11.16 -10.05 -40.97
N SER A 118 -10.44 -10.95 -41.65
CA SER A 118 -8.96 -10.93 -41.71
C SER A 118 -8.39 -9.64 -42.31
N SER A 119 -9.04 -9.06 -43.32
CA SER A 119 -8.63 -7.80 -43.95
C SER A 119 -8.84 -6.60 -43.03
N SER A 120 -9.99 -6.52 -42.36
CA SER A 120 -10.28 -5.47 -41.38
C SER A 120 -9.42 -5.59 -40.12
N GLU A 121 -9.04 -6.82 -39.75
CA GLU A 121 -8.11 -7.09 -38.65
C GLU A 121 -6.71 -6.60 -38.99
N ALA A 122 -6.20 -6.94 -40.18
CA ALA A 122 -4.90 -6.46 -40.66
C ALA A 122 -4.84 -4.93 -40.71
N ALA A 123 -5.88 -4.27 -41.22
CA ALA A 123 -5.99 -2.81 -41.26
C ALA A 123 -6.00 -2.19 -39.84
N PHE A 124 -6.69 -2.82 -38.88
CA PHE A 124 -6.68 -2.38 -37.48
C PHE A 124 -5.30 -2.55 -36.85
N VAL A 125 -4.63 -3.68 -37.07
CA VAL A 125 -3.28 -3.94 -36.57
C VAL A 125 -2.28 -2.93 -37.13
N GLU A 126 -2.32 -2.65 -38.44
CA GLU A 126 -1.45 -1.68 -39.09
C GLU A 126 -1.69 -0.26 -38.56
N ALA A 127 -2.95 0.17 -38.48
CA ALA A 127 -3.30 1.48 -37.91
C ALA A 127 -2.88 1.61 -36.44
N SER A 128 -2.98 0.53 -35.66
CA SER A 128 -2.54 0.51 -34.27
C SER A 128 -1.00 0.56 -34.14
N ALA A 129 -0.27 -0.12 -35.02
CA ALA A 129 1.19 -0.02 -35.08
C ALA A 129 1.65 1.40 -35.43
N ALA A 130 0.98 2.06 -36.38
CA ALA A 130 1.27 3.45 -36.74
C ALA A 130 1.05 4.44 -35.57
N VAL A 131 0.06 4.18 -34.70
CA VAL A 131 -0.15 4.95 -33.47
C VAL A 131 1.00 4.75 -32.49
N VAL A 132 1.52 3.53 -32.34
CA VAL A 132 2.65 3.24 -31.44
C VAL A 132 3.89 4.01 -31.88
N THR A 133 4.27 3.94 -33.16
CA THR A 133 5.42 4.69 -33.69
C THR A 133 5.23 6.20 -33.55
N ALA A 134 4.03 6.72 -33.79
CA ALA A 134 3.75 8.14 -33.63
C ALA A 134 3.85 8.64 -32.19
N ARG A 135 3.54 7.78 -31.20
CA ARG A 135 3.73 8.09 -29.78
C ARG A 135 5.21 8.19 -29.42
N GLU A 136 6.04 7.30 -29.96
CA GLU A 136 7.50 7.35 -29.80
C GLU A 136 8.07 8.64 -30.42
N GLU A 137 7.64 8.99 -31.63
CA GLU A 137 8.00 10.25 -32.30
C GLU A 137 7.63 11.47 -31.44
N LEU A 138 6.41 11.50 -30.89
CA LEU A 138 5.96 12.60 -30.03
C LEU A 138 6.78 12.67 -28.73
N ALA A 139 7.06 11.54 -28.10
CA ALA A 139 7.88 11.48 -26.89
C ALA A 139 9.28 12.07 -27.12
N HIS A 140 9.89 11.75 -28.26
CA HIS A 140 11.16 12.34 -28.67
C HIS A 140 11.05 13.85 -28.88
N ALA A 141 10.04 14.32 -29.62
CA ALA A 141 9.85 15.74 -29.88
C ALA A 141 9.60 16.56 -28.60
N MET A 142 8.80 16.04 -27.66
CA MET A 142 8.58 16.66 -26.35
C MET A 142 9.88 16.75 -25.54
N HIS A 143 10.68 15.68 -25.52
CA HIS A 143 11.96 15.66 -24.81
C HIS A 143 12.96 16.66 -25.42
N GLU A 144 13.01 16.76 -26.75
CA GLU A 144 13.82 17.76 -27.45
C GLU A 144 13.35 19.19 -27.13
N ALA A 145 12.04 19.46 -27.08
CA ALA A 145 11.50 20.76 -26.72
C ALA A 145 11.85 21.15 -25.28
N GLU A 146 11.80 20.21 -24.33
CA GLU A 146 12.20 20.43 -22.94
C GLU A 146 13.70 20.71 -22.82
N HIS A 147 14.55 19.91 -23.48
CA HIS A 147 15.99 20.18 -23.57
C HIS A 147 16.29 21.54 -24.21
N GLY A 148 15.54 21.92 -25.25
CA GLY A 148 15.67 23.21 -25.92
C GLY A 148 15.44 24.40 -24.98
N ARG A 149 14.61 24.27 -23.93
CA ARG A 149 14.47 25.33 -22.91
C ARG A 149 15.75 25.54 -22.12
N MET A 150 16.43 24.45 -21.76
CA MET A 150 17.69 24.50 -21.02
C MET A 150 18.81 25.08 -21.88
N GLU A 151 18.94 24.63 -23.12
CA GLU A 151 19.92 25.16 -24.06
C GLU A 151 19.72 26.66 -24.31
N LEU A 152 18.46 27.11 -24.43
CA LEU A 152 18.15 28.53 -24.58
C LEU A 152 18.56 29.34 -23.34
N ALA A 153 18.30 28.82 -22.14
CA ALA A 153 18.69 29.48 -20.90
C ALA A 153 20.22 29.56 -20.75
N GLU A 154 20.95 28.50 -21.10
CA GLU A 154 22.42 28.48 -21.12
C GLU A 154 22.99 29.47 -22.14
N ALA A 155 22.40 29.55 -23.34
CA ALA A 155 22.80 30.48 -24.38
C ALA A 155 22.56 31.95 -24.00
N VAL A 156 21.51 32.24 -23.23
CA VAL A 156 21.25 33.58 -22.68
C VAL A 156 22.29 33.94 -21.61
N GLY A 157 22.60 33.01 -20.71
CA GLY A 157 23.54 33.23 -19.62
C GLY A 157 23.19 34.43 -18.72
N GLY A 158 24.17 34.85 -17.90
CA GLY A 158 24.00 36.01 -17.00
C GLY A 158 22.82 35.87 -16.04
N GLU A 159 22.27 37.00 -15.59
CA GLU A 159 21.21 37.01 -14.57
C GLU A 159 19.91 36.30 -15.04
N ALA A 160 19.57 36.40 -16.33
CA ALA A 160 18.34 35.81 -16.86
C ALA A 160 18.46 34.28 -17.03
N GLY A 161 19.55 33.79 -17.61
CA GLY A 161 19.79 32.36 -17.82
C GLY A 161 20.02 31.61 -16.50
N GLU A 162 20.93 32.11 -15.65
CA GLU A 162 21.20 31.51 -14.34
C GLU A 162 19.96 31.58 -13.42
N GLY A 163 19.18 32.66 -13.52
CA GLY A 163 17.93 32.83 -12.78
C GLY A 163 16.87 31.77 -13.14
N TYR A 164 16.76 31.39 -14.40
CA TYR A 164 15.85 30.32 -14.84
C TYR A 164 16.28 28.95 -14.33
N ILE A 165 17.56 28.60 -14.47
CA ILE A 165 18.10 27.31 -13.99
C ILE A 165 17.92 27.19 -12.46
N ALA A 166 18.16 28.27 -11.72
CA ALA A 166 17.92 28.31 -10.28
C ALA A 166 16.44 28.17 -9.93
N ALA A 167 15.55 28.82 -10.67
CA ALA A 167 14.10 28.73 -10.46
C ALA A 167 13.56 27.32 -10.75
N GLN A 168 14.05 26.65 -11.80
CA GLN A 168 13.69 25.27 -12.13
C GLN A 168 14.13 24.31 -11.01
N LYS A 169 15.38 24.41 -10.55
CA LYS A 169 15.87 23.60 -9.42
C LYS A 169 15.01 23.80 -8.16
N GLN A 170 14.64 25.05 -7.87
CA GLN A 170 13.79 25.37 -6.73
C GLN A 170 12.36 24.80 -6.89
N LEU A 171 11.81 24.80 -8.11
CA LEU A 171 10.53 24.17 -8.41
C LEU A 171 10.57 22.67 -8.13
N HIS A 172 11.55 21.94 -8.68
CA HIS A 172 11.69 20.50 -8.44
C HIS A 172 11.84 20.16 -6.96
N LEU A 173 12.65 20.92 -6.21
CA LEU A 173 12.80 20.75 -4.76
C LEU A 173 11.49 20.97 -3.99
N SER A 174 10.70 21.96 -4.42
CA SER A 174 9.43 22.30 -3.77
C SER A 174 8.35 21.27 -4.09
N GLU A 175 8.27 20.77 -5.33
CA GLU A 175 7.37 19.69 -5.73
C GLU A 175 7.72 18.37 -5.03
N ALA A 176 9.01 18.01 -4.92
CA ALA A 176 9.43 16.84 -4.16
C ALA A 176 9.01 16.92 -2.68
N SER A 177 9.19 18.09 -2.06
CA SER A 177 8.79 18.33 -0.67
C SER A 177 7.27 18.26 -0.46
N LYS A 178 6.49 18.68 -1.45
CA LYS A 178 5.03 18.55 -1.48
C LYS A 178 4.62 17.08 -1.66
N ASN A 179 5.26 16.37 -2.58
CA ASN A 179 4.96 14.97 -2.90
C ASN A 179 5.33 14.03 -1.74
N GLN A 180 6.37 14.33 -0.97
CA GLN A 180 6.77 13.57 0.23
C GLN A 180 5.56 13.24 1.11
N PHE A 181 4.64 14.18 1.32
CA PHE A 181 3.45 13.95 2.14
C PHE A 181 2.62 12.76 1.65
N TRP A 182 2.35 12.65 0.35
CA TRP A 182 1.53 11.58 -0.20
C TRP A 182 2.24 10.23 -0.16
N PHE A 183 3.55 10.20 -0.43
CA PHE A 183 4.36 8.97 -0.30
C PHE A 183 4.43 8.51 1.17
N SER A 184 4.69 9.41 2.12
CA SER A 184 4.65 9.13 3.56
C SER A 184 3.27 8.64 4.02
N TYR A 185 2.21 9.30 3.54
CA TYR A 185 0.83 8.94 3.83
C TYR A 185 0.50 7.54 3.32
N LEU A 186 0.90 7.20 2.09
CA LEU A 186 0.74 5.86 1.51
C LEU A 186 1.53 4.79 2.28
N THR A 187 2.79 5.07 2.64
CA THR A 187 3.61 4.16 3.46
C THR A 187 2.93 3.86 4.80
N ALA A 188 2.47 4.88 5.50
CA ALA A 188 1.75 4.73 6.76
C ALA A 188 0.41 4.00 6.57
N PHE A 189 -0.36 4.38 5.54
CA PHE A 189 -1.63 3.77 5.20
C PHE A 189 -1.51 2.27 4.96
N MET A 190 -0.58 1.85 4.10
CA MET A 190 -0.38 0.44 3.76
C MET A 190 0.16 -0.38 4.95
N THR A 191 0.91 0.25 5.86
CA THR A 191 1.36 -0.36 7.12
C THR A 191 0.18 -0.69 8.03
N PHE A 192 -0.71 0.26 8.30
CA PHE A 192 -1.81 0.04 9.24
C PHE A 192 -2.99 -0.71 8.60
N LEU A 193 -3.19 -0.57 7.29
CA LEU A 193 -4.12 -1.40 6.53
C LEU A 193 -3.77 -2.89 6.67
N ALA A 194 -2.47 -3.22 6.67
CA ALA A 194 -1.99 -4.58 6.85
C ALA A 194 -2.45 -5.23 8.17
N LEU A 195 -2.56 -4.45 9.26
CA LEU A 195 -3.08 -4.96 10.54
C LEU A 195 -4.56 -5.33 10.46
N GLY A 196 -5.38 -4.50 9.79
CA GLY A 196 -6.79 -4.78 9.57
C GLY A 196 -6.98 -6.00 8.66
N LEU A 197 -6.29 -6.03 7.52
CA LEU A 197 -6.37 -7.11 6.53
C LEU A 197 -5.90 -8.44 7.09
N GLY A 198 -4.80 -8.46 7.84
CA GLY A 198 -4.35 -9.70 8.45
C GLY A 198 -5.24 -10.14 9.61
N GLY A 199 -5.89 -9.22 10.33
CA GLY A 199 -6.92 -9.56 11.32
C GLY A 199 -8.13 -10.26 10.67
N LEU A 200 -8.53 -9.79 9.49
CA LEU A 200 -9.57 -10.42 8.67
C LEU A 200 -9.11 -11.81 8.20
N PHE A 201 -7.91 -11.92 7.63
CA PHE A 201 -7.32 -13.18 7.18
C PHE A 201 -7.26 -14.22 8.31
N PHE A 202 -6.72 -13.83 9.48
CA PHE A 202 -6.64 -14.70 10.65
C PHE A 202 -8.04 -15.21 11.02
N THR A 203 -9.01 -14.32 11.13
CA THR A 203 -10.40 -14.67 11.49
C THR A 203 -11.02 -15.65 10.49
N ILE A 204 -10.87 -15.40 9.19
CA ILE A 204 -11.37 -16.27 8.12
C ILE A 204 -10.75 -17.67 8.24
N ILE A 205 -9.42 -17.76 8.36
CA ILE A 205 -8.72 -19.05 8.44
C ILE A 205 -9.14 -19.82 9.70
N GLN A 206 -9.24 -19.17 10.86
CA GLN A 206 -9.64 -19.86 12.10
C GLN A 206 -11.04 -20.47 11.98
N HIS A 207 -11.98 -19.79 11.31
CA HIS A 207 -13.30 -20.35 11.02
C HIS A 207 -13.24 -21.47 9.97
N LEU A 208 -12.45 -21.29 8.91
CA LEU A 208 -12.30 -22.26 7.83
C LEU A 208 -11.77 -23.61 8.32
N VAL A 209 -10.66 -23.60 9.06
CA VAL A 209 -10.00 -24.81 9.57
C VAL A 209 -10.62 -25.33 10.86
N ARG A 210 -11.64 -24.63 11.38
CA ARG A 210 -12.37 -25.02 12.60
C ARG A 210 -11.49 -25.13 13.84
N ALA A 211 -10.45 -24.29 13.94
CA ALA A 211 -9.47 -24.34 15.02
C ALA A 211 -10.10 -24.13 16.41
N GLY A 212 -9.73 -24.99 17.36
CA GLY A 212 -10.13 -24.87 18.77
C GLY A 212 -9.19 -24.00 19.60
N TRP A 213 -7.88 -24.00 19.32
CA TRP A 213 -6.87 -23.30 20.13
C TRP A 213 -6.98 -21.76 20.05
N SER A 214 -7.44 -21.21 18.93
CA SER A 214 -7.33 -19.78 18.63
C SER A 214 -8.48 -18.95 19.20
N ILE A 215 -9.48 -19.57 19.82
CA ILE A 215 -10.73 -18.90 20.22
C ILE A 215 -10.46 -17.79 21.22
N VAL A 216 -9.55 -18.01 22.17
CA VAL A 216 -9.17 -17.01 23.19
C VAL A 216 -8.44 -15.79 22.63
N VAL A 217 -7.88 -15.88 21.42
CA VAL A 217 -7.23 -14.74 20.74
C VAL A 217 -8.03 -14.21 19.55
N ARG A 218 -9.02 -14.97 19.05
CA ARG A 218 -9.77 -14.64 17.83
C ARG A 218 -10.51 -13.31 17.92
N ARG A 219 -11.13 -13.01 19.06
CA ARG A 219 -11.82 -11.73 19.27
C ARG A 219 -10.89 -10.52 19.15
N LEU A 220 -9.62 -10.65 19.53
CA LEU A 220 -8.64 -9.57 19.36
C LEU A 220 -8.32 -9.34 17.88
N ALA A 221 -8.21 -10.41 17.08
CA ALA A 221 -8.08 -10.30 15.62
C ALA A 221 -9.35 -9.72 14.97
N GLU A 222 -10.54 -10.08 15.46
CA GLU A 222 -11.80 -9.48 15.03
C GLU A 222 -11.89 -7.98 15.38
N ASN A 223 -11.30 -7.55 16.50
CA ASN A 223 -11.18 -6.12 16.84
C ASN A 223 -10.19 -5.39 15.93
N MET A 224 -9.16 -6.08 15.41
CA MET A 224 -8.28 -5.52 14.38
C MET A 224 -9.00 -5.39 13.04
N MET A 225 -9.75 -6.42 12.61
CA MET A 225 -10.40 -6.43 11.30
C MET A 225 -11.51 -5.39 11.16
N ILE A 226 -12.23 -5.07 12.25
CA ILE A 226 -13.31 -4.06 12.20
C ILE A 226 -12.79 -2.63 12.00
N SER A 227 -11.47 -2.44 11.96
CA SER A 227 -10.86 -1.18 11.49
C SER A 227 -11.00 -0.97 9.99
N LEU A 228 -11.18 -2.02 9.18
CA LEU A 228 -11.21 -1.96 7.71
C LEU A 228 -12.26 -0.99 7.11
N PRO A 229 -13.54 -0.95 7.58
CA PRO A 229 -14.49 0.06 7.13
C PRO A 229 -13.98 1.49 7.33
N PHE A 230 -13.28 1.75 8.43
CA PHE A 230 -12.76 3.07 8.77
C PHE A 230 -11.45 3.38 8.03
N MET A 231 -10.63 2.37 7.74
CA MET A 231 -9.47 2.53 6.85
C MET A 231 -9.91 2.94 5.44
N GLY A 232 -11.09 2.53 4.98
CA GLY A 232 -11.68 3.03 3.74
C GLY A 232 -11.89 4.55 3.72
N LEU A 233 -12.11 5.19 4.88
CA LEU A 233 -12.18 6.65 4.98
C LEU A 233 -10.82 7.32 4.77
N LEU A 234 -9.75 6.68 5.24
CA LEU A 234 -8.37 7.13 5.00
C LEU A 234 -7.89 6.84 3.57
N ALA A 235 -8.62 6.02 2.79
CA ALA A 235 -8.34 5.81 1.38
C ALA A 235 -8.95 6.91 0.47
N ILE A 236 -9.83 7.76 1.00
CA ILE A 236 -10.51 8.84 0.25
C ILE A 236 -9.53 9.71 -0.55
N PRO A 237 -8.37 10.14 -0.01
CA PRO A 237 -7.40 10.91 -0.78
C PRO A 237 -6.97 10.22 -2.08
N PHE A 238 -6.65 8.92 -2.04
CA PHE A 238 -6.22 8.18 -3.23
C PHE A 238 -7.35 8.02 -4.27
N ILE A 239 -8.61 8.04 -3.83
CA ILE A 239 -9.77 7.83 -4.70
C ILE A 239 -10.24 9.15 -5.32
N PHE A 240 -10.24 10.26 -4.58
CA PHE A 240 -10.95 11.48 -5.01
C PHE A 240 -10.10 12.74 -5.07
N LEU A 241 -8.87 12.76 -4.52
CA LEU A 241 -8.02 13.95 -4.56
C LEU A 241 -7.02 13.84 -5.71
N PRO A 242 -7.12 14.72 -6.75
CA PRO A 242 -6.18 14.74 -7.85
C PRO A 242 -4.74 14.95 -7.38
N ASP A 243 -4.52 15.79 -6.36
CA ASP A 243 -3.18 16.04 -5.83
C ASP A 243 -2.49 14.76 -5.32
N ALA A 244 -3.24 13.87 -4.67
CA ALA A 244 -2.71 12.59 -4.21
C ALA A 244 -2.44 11.63 -5.38
N GLN A 245 -3.33 11.64 -6.38
CA GLN A 245 -3.26 10.77 -7.55
C GLN A 245 -2.08 11.13 -8.44
N HIS A 246 -1.95 12.41 -8.78
CA HIS A 246 -0.89 12.95 -9.62
C HIS A 246 0.49 12.92 -8.93
N ALA A 247 0.54 13.04 -7.60
CA ALA A 247 1.79 12.90 -6.87
C ALA A 247 2.28 11.44 -6.82
N LEU A 248 1.39 10.47 -6.64
CA LEU A 248 1.77 9.07 -6.43
C LEU A 248 1.91 8.28 -7.73
N PHE A 249 1.03 8.54 -8.70
CA PHE A 249 0.82 7.66 -9.83
C PHE A 249 1.12 8.39 -11.14
N HIS A 250 2.30 8.16 -11.71
CA HIS A 250 2.75 8.83 -12.92
C HIS A 250 1.78 8.63 -14.11
N TRP A 251 1.16 7.45 -14.20
CA TRP A 251 0.16 7.10 -15.22
C TRP A 251 -1.14 7.93 -15.15
N THR A 252 -1.31 8.81 -14.16
CA THR A 252 -2.45 9.73 -14.09
C THR A 252 -2.25 11.01 -14.89
N HIS A 253 -1.01 11.31 -15.32
CA HIS A 253 -0.69 12.46 -16.14
C HIS A 253 -0.96 12.15 -17.62
N PRO A 254 -1.85 12.90 -18.31
CA PRO A 254 -2.16 12.64 -19.72
C PRO A 254 -0.93 12.69 -20.62
N GLU A 255 -0.05 13.68 -20.41
CA GLU A 255 1.19 13.86 -21.18
C GLU A 255 2.08 12.62 -21.10
N ALA A 256 2.24 12.05 -19.90
CA ALA A 256 3.01 10.83 -19.69
C ALA A 256 2.40 9.62 -20.40
N VAL A 257 1.07 9.48 -20.39
CA VAL A 257 0.38 8.37 -21.05
C VAL A 257 0.42 8.49 -22.58
N ILE A 258 0.52 9.71 -23.09
CA ILE A 258 0.61 9.99 -24.52
C ILE A 258 2.03 9.65 -25.01
N SER A 259 3.06 10.13 -24.33
CA SER A 259 4.47 9.91 -24.68
C SER A 259 4.92 8.46 -24.46
N ASP A 260 4.34 7.75 -23.49
CA ASP A 260 4.83 6.42 -23.14
C ASP A 260 3.96 5.28 -23.71
N VAL A 261 4.57 4.48 -24.61
CA VAL A 261 3.92 3.31 -25.23
C VAL A 261 3.47 2.29 -24.19
N MET A 262 4.27 2.02 -23.16
CA MET A 262 3.95 1.04 -22.12
C MET A 262 2.76 1.51 -21.28
N LEU A 263 2.71 2.79 -20.90
CA LEU A 263 1.55 3.36 -20.21
C LEU A 263 0.29 3.32 -21.06
N SER A 264 0.41 3.68 -22.34
CA SER A 264 -0.70 3.68 -23.27
C SER A 264 -1.36 2.30 -23.42
N SER A 265 -0.55 1.24 -23.39
CA SER A 265 -1.03 -0.15 -23.46
C SER A 265 -1.80 -0.57 -22.20
N LYS A 266 -1.55 0.09 -21.06
CA LYS A 266 -2.14 -0.23 -19.75
C LYS A 266 -3.39 0.58 -19.42
N VAL A 267 -3.79 1.55 -20.25
CA VAL A 267 -4.96 2.43 -20.02
C VAL A 267 -6.25 1.65 -19.76
N GLY A 268 -6.41 0.46 -20.34
CA GLY A 268 -7.56 -0.41 -20.07
C GLY A 268 -7.71 -0.78 -18.59
N TYR A 269 -6.62 -0.89 -17.84
CA TYR A 269 -6.59 -1.18 -16.41
C TYR A 269 -6.25 0.07 -15.56
N LEU A 270 -5.21 0.81 -15.97
CA LEU A 270 -4.71 2.05 -15.36
C LEU A 270 -5.39 3.28 -15.97
N ASN A 271 -6.70 3.41 -15.71
CA ASN A 271 -7.42 4.65 -15.93
C ASN A 271 -8.10 5.06 -14.62
N LEU A 272 -8.30 6.37 -14.46
CA LEU A 272 -8.73 6.92 -13.19
C LEU A 272 -10.11 6.40 -12.76
N GLY A 273 -11.09 6.35 -13.67
CA GLY A 273 -12.44 5.90 -13.35
C GLY A 273 -12.51 4.44 -12.92
N PHE A 274 -11.79 3.55 -13.61
CA PHE A 274 -11.76 2.13 -13.26
C PHE A 274 -10.94 1.89 -11.98
N PHE A 275 -9.80 2.57 -11.81
CA PHE A 275 -9.01 2.55 -10.58
C PHE A 275 -9.83 2.95 -9.34
N GLN A 276 -10.55 4.07 -9.41
CA GLN A 276 -11.44 4.54 -8.35
C GLN A 276 -12.52 3.51 -8.01
N THR A 277 -13.18 2.98 -9.04
CA THR A 277 -14.24 1.97 -8.88
C THR A 277 -13.71 0.72 -8.19
N ARG A 278 -12.52 0.25 -8.58
CA ARG A 278 -11.85 -0.91 -7.99
C ARG A 278 -11.50 -0.68 -6.52
N LEU A 279 -10.88 0.45 -6.18
CA LEU A 279 -10.55 0.77 -4.79
C LEU A 279 -11.80 0.81 -3.91
N ILE A 280 -12.87 1.49 -4.37
CA ILE A 280 -14.17 1.52 -3.66
C ILE A 280 -14.67 0.08 -3.44
N PHE A 281 -14.63 -0.75 -4.48
CA PHE A 281 -15.09 -2.13 -4.41
C PHE A 281 -14.29 -2.98 -3.40
N TYR A 282 -12.95 -2.83 -3.34
CA TYR A 282 -12.12 -3.55 -2.37
C TYR A 282 -12.52 -3.20 -0.94
N PHE A 283 -12.65 -1.91 -0.63
CA PHE A 283 -13.04 -1.46 0.71
C PHE A 283 -14.46 -1.84 1.07
N LEU A 284 -15.40 -1.85 0.11
CA LEU A 284 -16.77 -2.34 0.33
C LEU A 284 -16.79 -3.84 0.67
N ILE A 285 -16.01 -4.65 -0.05
CA ILE A 285 -15.88 -6.09 0.26
C ILE A 285 -15.30 -6.27 1.65
N TRP A 286 -14.17 -5.62 1.95
CA TRP A 286 -13.51 -5.76 3.25
C TRP A 286 -14.36 -5.26 4.41
N ALA A 287 -15.06 -4.14 4.22
CA ALA A 287 -15.99 -3.61 5.20
C ALA A 287 -17.17 -4.57 5.43
N GLY A 288 -17.74 -5.11 4.36
CA GLY A 288 -18.82 -6.09 4.42
C GLY A 288 -18.41 -7.38 5.14
N LEU A 289 -17.24 -7.94 4.79
CA LEU A 289 -16.70 -9.13 5.43
C LEU A 289 -16.37 -8.88 6.90
N ALA A 290 -15.65 -7.79 7.22
CA ALA A 290 -15.31 -7.43 8.60
C ALA A 290 -16.56 -7.23 9.44
N TYR A 291 -17.55 -6.47 8.95
CA TYR A 291 -18.82 -6.27 9.64
C TYR A 291 -19.58 -7.57 9.83
N PHE A 292 -19.64 -8.43 8.80
CA PHE A 292 -20.31 -9.73 8.88
C PHE A 292 -19.70 -10.61 9.97
N PHE A 293 -18.40 -10.88 9.95
CA PHE A 293 -17.76 -11.74 10.96
C PHE A 293 -17.82 -11.13 12.35
N TYR A 294 -17.58 -9.81 12.48
CA TYR A 294 -17.61 -9.12 13.76
C TYR A 294 -19.01 -9.13 14.39
N SER A 295 -20.04 -8.80 13.61
CA SER A 295 -21.43 -8.78 14.09
C SER A 295 -21.94 -10.17 14.43
N GLN A 296 -21.64 -11.20 13.62
CA GLN A 296 -22.02 -12.58 13.94
C GLN A 296 -21.32 -13.07 15.22
N SER A 297 -20.02 -12.80 15.36
CA SER A 297 -19.23 -13.25 16.51
C SER A 297 -19.60 -12.53 17.81
N THR A 298 -19.86 -11.22 17.78
CA THR A 298 -20.28 -10.47 18.98
C THR A 298 -21.72 -10.75 19.38
N SER A 299 -22.63 -10.90 18.41
CA SER A 299 -24.02 -11.29 18.70
C SER A 299 -24.16 -12.74 19.18
N GLN A 300 -23.16 -13.59 18.94
CA GLN A 300 -23.12 -14.95 19.47
C GLN A 300 -23.04 -14.97 21.01
N ASP A 301 -22.30 -14.03 21.62
CA ASP A 301 -22.18 -13.91 23.08
C ASP A 301 -23.52 -13.61 23.77
N ASN A 302 -24.44 -12.97 23.04
CA ASN A 302 -25.78 -12.64 23.54
C ASN A 302 -26.85 -13.66 23.13
N ALA A 303 -26.52 -14.64 22.28
CA ALA A 303 -27.46 -15.65 21.80
C ALA A 303 -27.74 -16.74 22.86
N SER A 304 -28.81 -17.49 22.64
CA SER A 304 -29.29 -18.57 23.52
C SER A 304 -29.65 -19.81 22.70
N GLY A 305 -29.50 -21.00 23.29
CA GLY A 305 -29.85 -22.27 22.65
C GLY A 305 -29.17 -22.49 21.30
N ASP A 306 -29.91 -23.04 20.33
CA ASP A 306 -29.41 -23.41 19.01
C ASP A 306 -28.85 -22.23 18.18
N ALA A 307 -29.26 -21.00 18.51
CA ALA A 307 -28.78 -19.79 17.83
C ALA A 307 -27.27 -19.58 17.99
N ILE A 308 -26.68 -20.05 19.10
CA ILE A 308 -25.23 -19.98 19.36
C ILE A 308 -24.48 -20.80 18.29
N THR A 309 -24.89 -22.06 18.10
CA THR A 309 -24.28 -22.98 17.14
C THR A 309 -24.58 -22.55 15.71
N ALA A 310 -25.80 -22.09 15.43
CA ALA A 310 -26.18 -21.60 14.09
C ALA A 310 -25.30 -20.44 13.61
N LYS A 311 -24.96 -19.49 14.50
CA LYS A 311 -24.04 -18.38 14.17
C LYS A 311 -22.61 -18.86 13.91
N ALA A 312 -22.08 -19.77 14.74
CA ALA A 312 -20.76 -20.36 14.51
C ALA A 312 -20.70 -21.12 13.18
N VAL A 313 -21.73 -21.90 12.87
CA VAL A 313 -21.85 -22.64 11.60
C VAL A 313 -21.93 -21.68 10.43
N ARG A 314 -22.72 -20.61 10.52
CA ARG A 314 -22.83 -19.58 9.48
C ARG A 314 -21.48 -18.94 9.14
N MET A 315 -20.70 -18.53 10.14
CA MET A 315 -19.36 -17.97 9.91
C MET A 315 -18.43 -18.96 9.21
N ARG A 316 -18.49 -20.25 9.59
CA ARG A 316 -17.69 -21.32 8.95
C ARG A 316 -18.09 -21.57 7.50
N TRP A 317 -19.38 -21.50 7.18
CA TRP A 317 -19.89 -21.67 5.82
C TRP A 317 -19.46 -20.54 4.88
N TRP A 318 -19.41 -19.30 5.38
CA TRP A 318 -18.99 -18.16 4.57
C TRP A 318 -17.46 -18.00 4.47
N ALA A 319 -16.69 -18.65 5.34
CA ALA A 319 -15.22 -18.53 5.37
C ALA A 319 -14.52 -18.88 4.04
N PRO A 320 -14.87 -19.95 3.28
CA PRO A 320 -14.24 -20.24 2.00
C PRO A 320 -14.45 -19.12 0.95
N ILE A 321 -15.67 -18.61 0.84
CA ILE A 321 -16.00 -17.52 -0.10
C ILE A 321 -15.29 -16.24 0.32
N ALA A 322 -15.30 -15.94 1.62
CA ALA A 322 -14.58 -14.78 2.18
C ALA A 322 -13.08 -14.86 1.90
N LEU A 323 -12.46 -16.05 1.96
CA LEU A 323 -11.05 -16.24 1.67
C LEU A 323 -10.72 -15.94 0.20
N LEU A 324 -11.55 -16.40 -0.73
CA LEU A 324 -11.36 -16.13 -2.17
C LEU A 324 -11.48 -14.64 -2.48
N LEU A 325 -12.54 -13.99 -1.95
CA LEU A 325 -12.74 -12.55 -2.10
C LEU A 325 -11.57 -11.77 -1.49
N PHE A 326 -11.12 -12.15 -0.30
CA PHE A 326 -9.97 -11.56 0.37
C PHE A 326 -8.70 -11.68 -0.47
N ALA A 327 -8.37 -12.87 -0.96
CA ALA A 327 -7.14 -13.10 -1.74
C ALA A 327 -7.11 -12.26 -3.02
N ILE A 328 -8.19 -12.28 -3.79
CA ILE A 328 -8.31 -11.52 -5.05
C ILE A 328 -8.20 -10.02 -4.79
N THR A 329 -9.01 -9.49 -3.87
CA THR A 329 -9.03 -8.05 -3.58
C THR A 329 -7.73 -7.55 -2.96
N LEU A 330 -7.06 -8.33 -2.11
CA LEU A 330 -5.75 -7.97 -1.55
C LEU A 330 -4.68 -7.89 -2.63
N THR A 331 -4.64 -8.86 -3.54
CA THR A 331 -3.68 -8.87 -4.66
C THR A 331 -3.89 -7.67 -5.57
N PHE A 332 -5.11 -7.42 -6.02
CA PHE A 332 -5.37 -6.27 -6.91
C PHE A 332 -5.22 -4.93 -6.21
N CYS A 333 -5.52 -4.82 -4.90
CA CYS A 333 -5.20 -3.60 -4.14
C CYS A 333 -3.70 -3.35 -4.04
N ALA A 334 -2.88 -4.40 -3.86
CA ALA A 334 -1.43 -4.26 -3.89
C ALA A 334 -0.94 -3.84 -5.29
N PHE A 335 -1.55 -4.35 -6.36
CA PHE A 335 -1.24 -3.89 -7.72
C PHE A 335 -1.61 -2.42 -7.92
N ASP A 336 -2.79 -2.01 -7.48
CA ASP A 336 -3.30 -0.66 -7.66
C ASP A 336 -2.53 0.37 -6.81
N LEU A 337 -2.28 0.11 -5.52
CA LEU A 337 -1.69 1.12 -4.61
C LEU A 337 -0.17 1.06 -4.48
N LEU A 338 0.47 -0.08 -4.79
CA LEU A 338 1.92 -0.25 -4.59
C LEU A 338 2.65 -0.55 -5.90
N MET A 339 2.18 -1.51 -6.70
CA MET A 339 2.86 -1.85 -7.96
C MET A 339 2.73 -0.73 -8.98
N SER A 340 1.57 -0.08 -9.08
CA SER A 340 1.32 0.98 -10.05
C SER A 340 2.07 2.30 -9.78
N LEU A 341 2.77 2.41 -8.64
CA LEU A 341 3.72 3.51 -8.39
C LEU A 341 4.83 3.52 -9.45
N ASP A 342 5.23 2.34 -9.90
CA ASP A 342 6.17 2.14 -11.01
C ASP A 342 5.46 1.34 -12.10
N PRO A 343 4.72 2.01 -13.01
CA PRO A 343 3.88 1.35 -13.99
C PRO A 343 4.66 0.66 -15.10
N HIS A 344 5.97 0.84 -15.23
CA HIS A 344 6.82 0.09 -16.17
C HIS A 344 7.11 -1.31 -15.67
N TRP A 345 7.16 -1.46 -14.35
CA TRP A 345 7.45 -2.73 -13.70
C TRP A 345 6.18 -3.57 -13.43
N PHE A 346 6.33 -4.89 -13.43
CA PHE A 346 5.27 -5.82 -13.05
C PHE A 346 5.82 -7.10 -12.44
N SER A 347 5.07 -7.70 -11.50
CA SER A 347 5.43 -8.98 -10.91
C SER A 347 4.19 -9.71 -10.40
N THR A 348 4.01 -10.95 -10.85
CA THR A 348 2.90 -11.81 -10.43
C THR A 348 2.98 -12.18 -8.95
N MET A 349 4.19 -12.26 -8.38
CA MET A 349 4.41 -12.59 -6.95
C MET A 349 4.15 -11.43 -6.01
N PHE A 350 4.02 -10.19 -6.51
CA PHE A 350 3.96 -9.00 -5.68
C PHE A 350 2.75 -8.96 -4.73
N GLY A 351 1.59 -9.45 -5.18
CA GLY A 351 0.41 -9.59 -4.30
C GLY A 351 0.65 -10.56 -3.14
N VAL A 352 1.36 -11.66 -3.41
CA VAL A 352 1.72 -12.67 -2.39
C VAL A 352 2.77 -12.14 -1.43
N TYR A 353 3.70 -11.31 -1.92
CA TYR A 353 4.68 -10.60 -1.09
C TYR A 353 3.99 -9.70 -0.07
N TYR A 354 3.05 -8.86 -0.52
CA TYR A 354 2.28 -8.00 0.39
C TYR A 354 1.47 -8.84 1.38
N PHE A 355 0.79 -9.91 0.92
CA PHE A 355 0.08 -10.84 1.79
C PHE A 355 0.96 -11.48 2.87
N ALA A 356 2.18 -11.88 2.53
CA ALA A 356 3.12 -12.47 3.47
C ALA A 356 3.49 -11.45 4.57
N GLY A 357 3.72 -10.20 4.19
CA GLY A 357 3.98 -9.10 5.13
C GLY A 357 2.79 -8.82 6.04
N VAL A 358 1.59 -8.72 5.45
CA VAL A 358 0.30 -8.57 6.16
C VAL A 358 0.10 -9.64 7.21
N SER A 359 0.35 -10.90 6.83
CA SER A 359 0.21 -12.05 7.71
C SER A 359 1.22 -12.01 8.84
N LEU A 360 2.50 -11.81 8.55
CA LEU A 360 3.56 -11.75 9.56
C LEU A 360 3.30 -10.67 10.61
N THR A 361 3.01 -9.45 10.16
CA THR A 361 2.83 -8.28 11.02
C THR A 361 1.59 -8.41 11.89
N THR A 362 0.51 -8.99 11.37
CA THR A 362 -0.71 -9.23 12.16
C THR A 362 -0.47 -10.24 13.27
N HIS A 363 0.23 -11.35 13.02
CA HIS A 363 0.51 -12.32 14.08
C HIS A 363 1.42 -11.72 15.15
N ALA A 364 2.38 -10.87 14.76
CA ALA A 364 3.21 -10.12 15.71
C ALA A 364 2.40 -9.12 16.53
N PHE A 365 1.50 -8.35 15.91
CA PHE A 365 0.63 -7.41 16.63
C PHE A 365 -0.36 -8.12 17.54
N LEU A 366 -0.93 -9.25 17.10
CA LEU A 366 -1.81 -10.07 17.93
C LEU A 366 -1.06 -10.61 19.17
N ALA A 367 0.15 -11.13 18.98
CA ALA A 367 1.03 -11.55 20.08
C ALA A 367 1.34 -10.40 21.04
N LEU A 368 1.66 -9.21 20.52
CA LEU A 368 1.90 -7.99 21.29
C LEU A 368 0.69 -7.63 22.16
N ILE A 369 -0.50 -7.54 21.58
CA ILE A 369 -1.73 -7.18 22.31
C ILE A 369 -2.07 -8.22 23.38
N VAL A 370 -2.00 -9.52 23.06
CA VAL A 370 -2.26 -10.58 24.04
C VAL A 370 -1.31 -10.46 25.23
N ILE A 371 -0.01 -10.24 25.00
CA ILE A 371 0.97 -10.04 26.07
C ILE A 371 0.64 -8.81 26.91
N LEU A 372 0.35 -7.67 26.28
CA LEU A 372 0.10 -6.42 26.97
C LEU A 372 -1.18 -6.48 27.82
N LEU A 373 -2.24 -7.12 27.32
CA LEU A 373 -3.47 -7.38 28.07
C LEU A 373 -3.21 -8.34 29.24
N HIS A 374 -2.44 -9.42 29.02
CA HIS A 374 -2.08 -10.36 30.07
C HIS A 374 -1.26 -9.70 31.19
N LYS A 375 -0.28 -8.85 30.85
CA LYS A 375 0.49 -8.05 31.83
C LYS A 375 -0.37 -7.01 32.57
N SER A 376 -1.51 -6.62 32.02
CA SER A 376 -2.47 -5.69 32.62
C SER A 376 -3.52 -6.37 33.49
N ASN A 377 -3.33 -7.65 33.82
CA ASN A 377 -4.27 -8.50 34.55
C ASN A 377 -5.62 -8.72 33.84
N TYR A 378 -5.62 -8.74 32.52
CA TYR A 378 -6.72 -9.30 31.71
C TYR A 378 -6.29 -10.66 31.15
N LEU A 379 -7.22 -11.50 30.70
CA LEU A 379 -6.94 -12.81 30.10
C LEU A 379 -6.22 -13.82 31.02
N ASN A 380 -6.08 -13.53 32.33
CA ASN A 380 -5.51 -14.49 33.27
C ASN A 380 -6.41 -15.72 33.38
N GLY A 381 -5.80 -16.91 33.39
CA GLY A 381 -6.55 -18.18 33.40
C GLY A 381 -7.25 -18.52 32.08
N VAL A 382 -7.19 -17.63 31.09
CA VAL A 382 -7.75 -17.84 29.75
C VAL A 382 -6.66 -18.11 28.72
N VAL A 383 -5.62 -17.28 28.70
CA VAL A 383 -4.46 -17.46 27.82
C VAL A 383 -3.36 -18.20 28.55
N THR A 384 -2.96 -19.35 27.99
CA THR A 384 -1.89 -20.20 28.52
C THR A 384 -0.59 -20.04 27.73
N ARG A 385 0.52 -20.59 28.24
CA ARG A 385 1.81 -20.63 27.53
C ARG A 385 1.74 -21.34 26.18
N GLN A 386 0.77 -22.23 25.99
CA GLN A 386 0.61 -22.97 24.73
C GLN A 386 0.05 -22.08 23.62
N HIS A 387 -0.83 -21.14 23.97
CA HIS A 387 -1.32 -20.12 23.04
C HIS A 387 -0.19 -19.19 22.57
N TYR A 388 0.72 -18.80 23.49
CA TYR A 388 1.93 -18.06 23.11
C TYR A 388 2.80 -18.87 22.16
N HIS A 389 3.00 -20.15 22.45
CA HIS A 389 3.80 -21.02 21.61
C HIS A 389 3.28 -21.06 20.17
N ASP A 390 1.97 -21.21 19.98
CA ASP A 390 1.37 -21.25 18.64
C ASP A 390 1.41 -19.90 17.94
N LEU A 391 1.14 -18.79 18.63
CA LEU A 391 1.36 -17.45 18.06
C LEU A 391 2.81 -17.26 17.60
N GLY A 392 3.78 -17.70 18.42
CA GLY A 392 5.19 -17.68 18.07
C GLY A 392 5.56 -18.61 16.90
N LYS A 393 4.90 -19.77 16.75
CA LYS A 393 5.04 -20.64 15.57
C LYS A 393 4.52 -19.95 14.31
N TYR A 394 3.38 -19.27 14.37
CA TYR A 394 2.87 -18.50 13.24
C TYR A 394 3.79 -17.34 12.86
N MET A 395 4.28 -16.57 13.84
CA MET A 395 5.26 -15.51 13.59
C MET A 395 6.50 -16.07 12.88
N PHE A 396 7.07 -17.16 13.39
CA PHE A 396 8.24 -17.80 12.79
C PHE A 396 7.96 -18.33 11.38
N GLY A 397 6.83 -19.03 11.19
CA GLY A 397 6.43 -19.55 9.89
C GLY A 397 6.24 -18.45 8.85
N PHE A 398 5.58 -17.36 9.21
CA PHE A 398 5.39 -16.22 8.31
C PHE A 398 6.66 -15.39 8.10
N THR A 399 7.62 -15.38 9.04
CA THR A 399 8.97 -14.84 8.80
C THR A 399 9.64 -15.61 7.66
N VAL A 400 9.67 -16.95 7.73
CA VAL A 400 10.26 -17.78 6.68
C VAL A 400 9.50 -17.63 5.37
N PHE A 401 8.16 -17.60 5.41
CA PHE A 401 7.33 -17.42 4.22
C PHE A 401 7.58 -16.08 3.53
N TRP A 402 7.60 -14.97 4.28
CA TRP A 402 7.89 -13.64 3.71
C TRP A 402 9.27 -13.60 3.06
N THR A 403 10.28 -14.15 3.73
CA THR A 403 11.64 -14.23 3.15
C THR A 403 11.68 -15.12 1.92
N TYR A 404 11.00 -16.25 1.92
CA TYR A 404 10.92 -17.12 0.75
C TYR A 404 10.34 -16.37 -0.46
N ILE A 405 9.21 -15.68 -0.29
CA ILE A 405 8.57 -14.93 -1.38
C ILE A 405 9.44 -13.77 -1.84
N GLY A 406 9.94 -12.94 -0.91
CA GLY A 406 10.79 -11.80 -1.23
C GLY A 406 12.10 -12.20 -1.91
N PHE A 407 12.76 -13.24 -1.41
CA PHE A 407 13.98 -13.78 -2.03
C PHE A 407 13.70 -14.41 -3.38
N SER A 408 12.62 -15.19 -3.52
CA SER A 408 12.29 -15.83 -4.81
C SER A 408 11.99 -14.78 -5.89
N GLN A 409 11.27 -13.72 -5.54
CA GLN A 409 11.03 -12.61 -6.45
C GLN A 409 12.33 -11.93 -6.88
N TYR A 410 13.19 -11.58 -5.92
CA TYR A 410 14.48 -10.98 -6.20
C TYR A 410 15.36 -11.89 -7.07
N PHE A 411 15.50 -13.16 -6.69
CA PHE A 411 16.36 -14.12 -7.37
C PHE A 411 15.93 -14.35 -8.81
N LEU A 412 14.63 -14.48 -9.10
CA LEU A 412 14.15 -14.70 -10.46
C LEU A 412 14.40 -13.50 -11.36
N ILE A 413 14.14 -12.27 -10.87
CA ILE A 413 14.40 -11.04 -11.62
C ILE A 413 15.91 -10.85 -11.84
N TRP A 414 16.72 -11.04 -10.80
CA TRP A 414 18.17 -10.94 -10.88
C TRP A 414 18.76 -12.00 -11.84
N TYR A 415 18.26 -13.23 -11.79
CA TYR A 415 18.76 -14.33 -12.62
C TYR A 415 18.42 -14.15 -14.11
N SER A 416 17.20 -13.71 -14.42
CA SER A 416 16.77 -13.50 -15.81
C SER A 416 17.32 -12.20 -16.40
N ASN A 417 17.61 -11.21 -15.55
CA ASN A 417 18.17 -9.91 -15.90
C ASN A 417 17.52 -9.20 -17.10
N ILE A 418 16.19 -9.26 -17.19
CA ILE A 418 15.41 -8.55 -18.21
C ILE A 418 15.36 -7.07 -17.84
N PRO A 419 15.79 -6.13 -18.72
CA PRO A 419 15.92 -4.71 -18.38
C PRO A 419 14.66 -4.07 -17.77
N GLU A 420 13.50 -4.42 -18.30
CA GLU A 420 12.19 -3.89 -17.87
C GLU A 420 11.85 -4.31 -16.44
N GLU A 421 12.30 -5.48 -15.99
CA GLU A 421 12.02 -6.00 -14.64
C GLU A 421 13.11 -5.63 -13.62
N THR A 422 14.36 -5.46 -14.08
CA THR A 422 15.51 -5.21 -13.20
C THR A 422 15.59 -3.77 -12.72
N GLY A 423 15.06 -2.81 -13.49
CA GLY A 423 15.04 -1.38 -13.15
C GLY A 423 14.53 -1.11 -11.73
N TRP A 424 13.45 -1.79 -11.33
CA TRP A 424 12.84 -1.65 -10.00
C TRP A 424 13.79 -2.00 -8.84
N PHE A 425 14.64 -3.02 -9.01
CA PHE A 425 15.65 -3.37 -8.01
C PHE A 425 16.91 -2.51 -8.13
N LEU A 426 17.25 -2.04 -9.34
CA LEU A 426 18.47 -1.28 -9.59
C LEU A 426 18.51 -0.01 -8.73
N TYR A 427 17.48 0.84 -8.82
CA TYR A 427 17.43 2.08 -8.03
C TYR A 427 17.25 1.80 -6.53
N ARG A 428 16.66 0.67 -6.15
CA ARG A 428 16.58 0.23 -4.73
C ARG A 428 17.89 -0.28 -4.14
N GLN A 429 18.88 -0.60 -4.99
CA GLN A 429 20.20 -1.10 -4.60
C GLN A 429 21.31 -0.07 -4.82
N GLN A 430 20.97 1.14 -5.25
CA GLN A 430 21.91 2.25 -5.44
C GLN A 430 21.92 3.19 -4.23
N ASP A 431 23.02 3.93 -4.11
CA ASP A 431 23.25 4.98 -3.12
C ASP A 431 22.77 4.64 -1.70
N SER A 432 21.87 5.44 -1.14
CA SER A 432 21.42 5.31 0.25
C SER A 432 20.40 4.19 0.45
N PHE A 433 19.69 3.76 -0.60
CA PHE A 433 18.62 2.77 -0.49
C PHE A 433 19.14 1.33 -0.31
N ILE A 434 20.39 1.07 -0.69
CA ILE A 434 21.04 -0.22 -0.42
C ILE A 434 21.08 -0.55 1.09
N TYR A 435 21.18 0.47 1.94
CA TYR A 435 21.15 0.27 3.40
C TYR A 435 19.78 -0.20 3.87
N VAL A 436 18.69 0.23 3.24
CA VAL A 436 17.33 -0.25 3.54
C VAL A 436 17.18 -1.72 3.13
N CYS A 437 17.77 -2.12 1.99
CA CYS A 437 17.82 -3.53 1.58
C CYS A 437 18.51 -4.40 2.65
N TYR A 438 19.71 -4.01 3.09
CA TYR A 438 20.44 -4.75 4.13
C TYR A 438 19.69 -4.75 5.46
N LEU A 439 19.07 -3.63 5.81
CA LEU A 439 18.23 -3.51 7.00
C LEU A 439 17.07 -4.50 6.95
N LEU A 440 16.39 -4.67 5.82
CA LEU A 440 15.32 -5.67 5.67
C LEU A 440 15.83 -7.11 5.75
N VAL A 441 16.94 -7.44 5.08
CA VAL A 441 17.52 -8.78 5.14
C VAL A 441 17.91 -9.14 6.57
N ILE A 442 18.62 -8.26 7.27
CA ILE A 442 19.10 -8.53 8.64
C ILE A 442 17.93 -8.43 9.63
N GLY A 443 17.20 -7.33 9.59
CA GLY A 443 16.23 -6.97 10.61
C GLY A 443 14.88 -7.63 10.43
N ARG A 444 14.39 -7.83 9.21
CA ARG A 444 13.10 -8.48 8.99
C ARG A 444 13.19 -10.00 8.91
N PHE A 445 14.32 -10.53 8.42
CA PHE A 445 14.53 -11.97 8.33
C PHE A 445 15.49 -12.50 9.40
N LEU A 446 16.80 -12.20 9.32
CA LEU A 446 17.80 -12.92 10.12
C LEU A 446 17.55 -12.81 11.62
N ILE A 447 17.27 -11.61 12.13
CA ILE A 447 17.00 -11.38 13.55
C ILE A 447 15.75 -12.17 14.01
N PRO A 448 14.55 -11.99 13.41
CA PRO A 448 13.39 -12.80 13.78
C PRO A 448 13.57 -14.30 13.58
N PHE A 449 14.25 -14.73 12.52
CA PHE A 449 14.51 -16.13 12.25
C PHE A 449 15.30 -16.78 13.37
N PHE A 450 16.51 -16.28 13.67
CA PHE A 450 17.37 -16.85 14.70
C PHE A 450 16.77 -16.69 16.11
N TYR A 451 16.09 -15.57 16.37
CA TYR A 451 15.46 -15.33 17.68
C TYR A 451 14.29 -16.28 17.94
N LEU A 452 13.42 -16.48 16.95
CA LEU A 452 12.24 -17.34 17.08
C LEU A 452 12.56 -18.82 16.86
N MET A 453 13.73 -19.19 16.34
CA MET A 453 14.11 -20.59 16.15
C MET A 453 14.01 -21.41 17.44
N ASN A 454 14.41 -20.83 18.59
CA ASN A 454 14.30 -21.49 19.89
C ASN A 454 12.84 -21.54 20.39
N GLY A 455 12.34 -22.73 20.71
CA GLY A 455 10.98 -22.92 21.25
C GLY A 455 10.71 -22.18 22.57
N GLN A 456 11.74 -21.88 23.37
CA GLN A 456 11.56 -21.15 24.64
C GLN A 456 11.19 -19.68 24.42
N THR A 457 11.73 -19.02 23.39
CA THR A 457 11.46 -17.60 23.13
C THR A 457 9.99 -17.36 22.75
N LYS A 458 9.35 -18.39 22.16
CA LYS A 458 7.94 -18.44 21.78
C LYS A 458 6.97 -18.73 22.94
N ARG A 459 7.44 -19.16 24.12
CA ARG A 459 6.56 -19.59 25.24
C ARG A 459 6.39 -18.55 26.35
N TYR A 460 7.26 -17.55 26.41
CA TYR A 460 7.27 -16.55 27.47
C TYR A 460 7.00 -15.14 26.95
N ALA A 461 6.12 -14.42 27.65
CA ALA A 461 5.78 -13.04 27.31
C ALA A 461 7.01 -12.10 27.31
N LYS A 462 7.97 -12.31 28.23
CA LYS A 462 9.17 -11.46 28.33
C LYS A 462 10.07 -11.55 27.11
N THR A 463 10.16 -12.72 26.48
CA THR A 463 10.98 -12.95 25.28
C THR A 463 10.20 -12.68 24.00
N MET A 464 8.90 -12.98 23.98
CA MET A 464 8.08 -12.76 22.79
C MET A 464 7.74 -11.27 22.56
N LEU A 465 7.68 -10.46 23.62
CA LEU A 465 7.36 -9.03 23.53
C LEU A 465 8.34 -8.21 22.65
N PRO A 466 9.67 -8.22 22.87
CA PRO A 466 10.59 -7.41 22.08
C PRO A 466 10.54 -7.80 20.59
N ILE A 467 10.46 -9.09 20.27
CA ILE A 467 10.44 -9.53 18.87
C ILE A 467 9.11 -9.22 18.17
N ALA A 468 7.99 -9.24 18.91
CA ALA A 468 6.70 -8.80 18.37
C ALA A 468 6.71 -7.31 18.02
N ILE A 469 7.26 -6.45 18.88
CA ILE A 469 7.44 -5.02 18.61
C ILE A 469 8.35 -4.84 17.39
N TRP A 470 9.48 -5.56 17.37
CA TRP A 470 10.45 -5.50 16.28
C TRP A 470 9.82 -5.80 14.92
N ILE A 471 9.07 -6.90 14.79
CA ILE A 471 8.42 -7.28 13.53
C ILE A 471 7.40 -6.22 13.09
N VAL A 472 6.62 -5.64 14.01
CA VAL A 472 5.68 -4.57 13.69
C VAL A 472 6.40 -3.31 13.21
N CYS A 473 7.52 -2.93 13.82
CA CYS A 473 8.35 -1.82 13.35
C CYS A 473 8.94 -2.09 11.95
N PHE A 474 9.37 -3.33 11.68
CA PHE A 474 9.92 -3.69 10.38
C PHE A 474 8.88 -3.77 9.25
N GLN A 475 7.58 -3.82 9.58
CA GLN A 475 6.54 -3.58 8.57
C GLN A 475 6.61 -2.16 8.02
N VAL A 476 6.91 -1.17 8.87
CA VAL A 476 7.05 0.23 8.41
C VAL A 476 8.23 0.34 7.44
N VAL A 477 9.37 -0.24 7.80
CA VAL A 477 10.58 -0.26 6.97
C VAL A 477 10.31 -0.95 5.62
N ASP A 478 9.50 -2.00 5.62
CA ASP A 478 9.12 -2.67 4.38
C ASP A 478 8.22 -1.84 3.49
N MET A 479 7.18 -1.21 4.04
CA MET A 479 6.33 -0.32 3.28
C MET A 479 7.10 0.90 2.79
N PHE A 480 8.09 1.37 3.57
CA PHE A 480 9.03 2.40 3.16
C PHE A 480 9.84 1.94 1.95
N PHE A 481 10.40 0.72 1.97
CA PHE A 481 11.16 0.14 0.87
C PHE A 481 10.34 -0.03 -0.42
N LEU A 482 9.04 -0.34 -0.32
CA LEU A 482 8.18 -0.45 -1.50
C LEU A 482 7.88 0.91 -2.13
N VAL A 483 7.65 1.94 -1.30
CA VAL A 483 7.05 3.22 -1.74
C VAL A 483 8.09 4.31 -1.99
N GLN A 484 8.99 4.55 -1.05
CA GLN A 484 9.86 5.74 -1.01
C GLN A 484 10.95 5.79 -2.08
N PRO A 485 11.57 4.66 -2.49
CA PRO A 485 12.55 4.69 -3.58
C PRO A 485 11.98 5.20 -4.90
N VAL A 486 10.67 5.03 -5.16
CA VAL A 486 10.03 5.51 -6.39
C VAL A 486 10.06 7.03 -6.45
N MET A 487 9.73 7.70 -5.34
CA MET A 487 9.78 9.16 -5.26
C MET A 487 11.21 9.69 -5.44
N ALA A 488 12.19 9.06 -4.78
CA ALA A 488 13.59 9.46 -4.90
C ALA A 488 14.13 9.26 -6.33
N HIS A 489 13.73 8.17 -6.99
CA HIS A 489 14.05 7.90 -8.38
C HIS A 489 13.46 8.96 -9.32
N ASN A 490 12.17 9.28 -9.17
CA ASN A 490 11.51 10.30 -9.98
C ASN A 490 12.16 11.67 -9.79
N PHE A 491 12.46 12.06 -8.55
CA PHE A 491 13.16 13.31 -8.24
C PHE A 491 14.57 13.38 -8.81
N ALA A 492 15.31 12.26 -8.78
CA ALA A 492 16.64 12.18 -9.37
C ALA A 492 16.59 12.37 -10.88
N HIS A 493 15.62 11.75 -11.55
CA HIS A 493 15.35 11.96 -12.98
C HIS A 493 14.98 13.41 -13.30
N GLU A 494 14.05 14.02 -12.56
CA GLU A 494 13.58 15.40 -12.79
C GLU A 494 14.69 16.45 -12.56
N THR A 495 15.59 16.23 -11.60
CA THR A 495 16.68 17.17 -11.30
C THR A 495 17.97 16.89 -12.07
N GLY A 496 18.00 15.85 -12.90
CA GLY A 496 19.23 15.36 -13.55
C GLY A 496 20.31 14.91 -12.55
N SER A 497 19.91 14.65 -11.30
CA SER A 497 20.83 14.23 -10.25
C SER A 497 21.08 12.73 -10.38
N HIS A 498 22.35 12.32 -10.39
CA HIS A 498 22.72 10.90 -10.42
C HIS A 498 22.69 10.22 -9.05
N HIS A 499 22.21 10.92 -8.01
CA HIS A 499 22.25 10.45 -6.63
C HIS A 499 20.84 10.31 -6.05
N MET A 500 20.58 9.12 -5.51
CA MET A 500 19.35 8.79 -4.79
C MET A 500 19.55 8.91 -3.29
N GLU A 501 19.20 10.07 -2.75
CA GLU A 501 19.31 10.33 -1.33
C GLU A 501 18.07 9.83 -0.56
N LEU A 502 18.35 9.20 0.58
CA LEU A 502 17.31 8.78 1.52
C LEU A 502 16.88 10.00 2.34
N VAL A 503 15.70 10.55 2.05
CA VAL A 503 15.10 11.63 2.84
C VAL A 503 14.08 11.04 3.81
N ILE A 504 14.32 11.22 5.11
CA ILE A 504 13.33 10.93 6.15
C ILE A 504 12.98 12.26 6.82
N GLY A 505 11.78 12.75 6.55
CA GLY A 505 11.27 14.01 7.05
C GLY A 505 10.38 13.86 8.29
N ALA A 506 10.03 15.00 8.88
CA ALA A 506 9.05 15.04 9.96
C ALA A 506 7.68 14.47 9.52
N VAL A 507 7.34 14.63 8.24
CA VAL A 507 6.07 14.17 7.66
C VAL A 507 5.93 12.65 7.70
N ASP A 508 7.02 11.90 7.55
CA ASP A 508 7.01 10.43 7.67
C ASP A 508 6.57 9.99 9.06
N TYR A 509 7.14 10.60 10.10
CA TYR A 509 6.79 10.29 11.48
C TYR A 509 5.37 10.76 11.84
N LEU A 510 4.96 11.93 11.36
CA LEU A 510 3.65 12.51 11.65
C LEU A 510 2.51 11.75 10.97
N THR A 511 2.70 11.29 9.72
CA THR A 511 1.73 10.44 9.01
C THR A 511 1.62 9.06 9.66
N LEU A 512 2.75 8.45 10.07
CA LEU A 512 2.76 7.21 10.85
C LEU A 512 2.04 7.36 12.19
N LEU A 513 2.29 8.46 12.91
CA LEU A 513 1.61 8.77 14.18
C LEU A 513 0.11 9.01 13.96
N GLY A 514 -0.25 9.72 12.90
CA GLY A 514 -1.61 10.08 12.55
C GLY A 514 -2.47 8.86 12.19
N ILE A 515 -2.03 8.10 11.18
CA ILE A 515 -2.74 6.90 10.73
C ILE A 515 -2.69 5.80 11.80
N GLY A 516 -1.55 5.64 12.49
CA GLY A 516 -1.43 4.71 13.60
C GLY A 516 -2.33 5.07 14.78
N GLY A 517 -2.43 6.35 15.11
CA GLY A 517 -3.37 6.88 16.09
C GLY A 517 -4.82 6.58 15.69
N PHE A 518 -5.17 6.77 14.42
CA PHE A 518 -6.52 6.47 13.91
C PHE A 518 -6.83 4.96 14.01
N PHE A 519 -5.89 4.10 13.63
CA PHE A 519 -6.03 2.65 13.81
C PHE A 519 -6.24 2.30 15.29
N LEU A 520 -5.42 2.83 16.20
CA LEU A 520 -5.53 2.61 17.64
C LEU A 520 -6.85 3.15 18.21
N MET A 521 -7.37 4.24 17.66
CA MET A 521 -8.67 4.80 18.04
C MET A 521 -9.78 3.78 17.77
N VAL A 522 -9.84 3.25 16.55
CA VAL A 522 -10.88 2.30 16.13
C VAL A 522 -10.69 0.94 16.79
N PHE A 523 -9.46 0.43 16.86
CA PHE A 523 -9.13 -0.81 17.55
C PHE A 523 -9.48 -0.73 19.04
N GLY A 524 -9.12 0.37 19.71
CA GLY A 524 -9.50 0.64 21.09
C GLY A 524 -11.00 0.75 21.27
N TRP A 525 -11.72 1.35 20.31
CA TRP A 525 -13.17 1.41 20.34
C TRP A 525 -13.78 0.01 20.28
N ALA A 526 -13.29 -0.84 19.38
CA ALA A 526 -13.74 -2.23 19.24
C ALA A 526 -13.46 -3.06 20.50
N LEU A 527 -12.28 -2.90 21.12
CA LEU A 527 -11.91 -3.55 22.37
C LEU A 527 -12.87 -3.24 23.53
N ASN A 528 -13.50 -2.06 23.54
CA ASN A 528 -14.43 -1.65 24.59
C ASN A 528 -15.89 -2.10 24.33
N ARG A 529 -16.21 -2.66 23.15
CA ARG A 529 -17.59 -2.98 22.75
C ARG A 529 -18.06 -4.36 23.20
N ALA A 530 -17.16 -5.32 23.33
CA ALA A 530 -17.49 -6.71 23.65
C ALA A 530 -16.46 -7.31 24.60
N ALA A 531 -16.76 -8.51 25.13
CA ALA A 531 -15.79 -9.29 25.90
C ALA A 531 -14.55 -9.56 25.02
N LEU A 532 -13.35 -9.55 25.62
CA LEU A 532 -12.08 -9.81 24.95
C LEU A 532 -11.94 -11.24 24.41
N VAL A 533 -12.84 -12.14 24.81
CA VAL A 533 -12.88 -13.56 24.44
C VAL A 533 -14.33 -13.91 24.08
N PRO A 534 -14.60 -14.70 23.02
CA PRO A 534 -15.95 -15.17 22.72
C PRO A 534 -16.42 -16.13 23.82
N THR A 535 -17.35 -15.67 24.65
CA THR A 535 -17.76 -16.37 25.90
C THR A 535 -18.68 -17.56 25.66
N LYS A 536 -19.43 -17.54 24.55
CA LYS A 536 -20.38 -18.61 24.17
C LYS A 536 -19.94 -19.42 22.95
N ASP A 537 -18.67 -19.35 22.54
CA ASP A 537 -18.21 -20.20 21.44
C ASP A 537 -18.30 -21.69 21.85
N PRO A 538 -18.92 -22.56 21.03
CA PRO A 538 -19.04 -23.99 21.33
C PRO A 538 -17.71 -24.71 21.60
N ARG A 539 -16.59 -24.16 21.14
CA ARG A 539 -15.24 -24.72 21.31
C ARG A 539 -14.40 -23.97 22.35
N LEU A 540 -14.95 -23.01 23.08
CA LEU A 540 -14.17 -22.24 24.07
C LEU A 540 -13.46 -23.14 25.09
N THR A 541 -14.13 -24.18 25.59
CA THR A 541 -13.54 -25.14 26.52
C THR A 541 -12.32 -25.86 25.94
N GLU A 542 -12.36 -26.20 24.64
CA GLU A 542 -11.23 -26.81 23.92
C GLU A 542 -10.01 -25.86 23.93
N SER A 543 -10.25 -24.56 23.72
CA SER A 543 -9.22 -23.53 23.77
C SER A 543 -8.63 -23.36 25.17
N LEU A 544 -9.47 -23.29 26.21
CA LEU A 544 -9.01 -23.10 27.60
C LEU A 544 -8.14 -24.27 28.08
N GLN A 545 -8.50 -25.48 27.68
CA GLN A 545 -7.79 -26.71 28.02
C GLN A 545 -6.71 -27.07 26.99
N PHE A 546 -6.38 -26.14 26.10
CA PHE A 546 -5.44 -26.39 25.02
C PHE A 546 -4.04 -26.74 25.53
N VAL A 547 -3.58 -27.92 25.14
CA VAL A 547 -2.21 -28.39 25.37
C VAL A 547 -1.58 -28.75 24.02
N ASN A 548 -0.43 -28.15 23.75
CA ASN A 548 0.35 -28.46 22.57
C ASN A 548 1.01 -29.82 22.78
N ILE A 549 0.72 -30.78 21.89
CA ILE A 549 1.27 -32.14 21.95
C ILE A 549 2.67 -32.22 21.28
N GLY A 550 3.28 -31.07 20.96
CA GLY A 550 4.58 -30.94 20.28
C GLY A 550 5.49 -29.89 20.89
#